data_AF-A0A0A0M3M9-F1
#
_entry.id   AF-A0A0A0M3M9-F1
#
_cell.length_a   1.000
_cell.length_b   1.000
_cell.length_c   1.000
_cell.angle_alpha   90.00
_cell.angle_beta   90.00
_cell.angle_gamma   90.00
#
_symmetry.space_group_name_H-M   'P 1'
#
loop_
_entity.id
_entity.type
_entity.pdbx_description
1 polymer ?
#
loop_
_entity_poly.entity_id
_entity_poly.type
_entity_poly.pdbx_seq_one_letter_code
_entity_poly.pdbx_strand_id
1 'polypeptide(L)'
;METLAVNPGAMKIASWNVNSLNVRLPHLLQWLQDAAPFAVGLQETKLVDERFPAEALAEAGYHSVFSGQKTYNGVAILGREAPLDVQAGIPGFDDDQKRV
;
A
#
# COMPACT_ATOMS: atom_id res chain seq x y z
N MET A 1 7.22 26.62 -4.15
CA MET A 1 7.64 25.20 -4.06
C MET A 1 8.11 25.00 -2.65
N GLU A 2 7.20 24.54 -1.80
CA GLU A 2 7.46 24.35 -0.38
C GLU A 2 8.11 22.97 -0.23
N THR A 3 9.40 22.96 0.06
CA THR A 3 10.15 21.74 0.36
C THR A 3 9.51 21.12 1.60
N LEU A 4 8.86 19.96 1.44
CA LEU A 4 8.43 19.14 2.56
C LEU A 4 9.69 18.83 3.38
N ALA A 5 9.88 19.55 4.48
CA ALA A 5 10.94 19.28 5.41
C ALA A 5 10.72 17.86 5.94
N VAL A 6 11.53 16.91 5.47
CA VAL A 6 11.59 15.57 6.04
C VAL A 6 11.98 15.76 7.50
N ASN A 7 11.00 15.62 8.38
CA ASN A 7 11.21 15.68 9.82
C ASN A 7 12.21 14.57 10.19
N PRO A 8 13.36 14.87 10.81
CA PRO A 8 14.43 13.89 11.05
C PRO A 8 14.10 12.88 12.16
N GLY A 9 12.83 12.75 12.55
CA GLY A 9 12.37 11.61 13.33
C GLY A 9 12.68 10.33 12.54
N ALA A 10 13.17 9.29 13.23
CA ALA A 10 13.61 8.06 12.59
C ALA A 10 12.60 7.56 11.54
N MET A 11 13.09 7.27 10.33
CA MET A 11 12.27 6.76 9.24
C MET A 11 11.46 5.55 9.72
N LYS A 12 10.13 5.67 9.68
CA LYS A 12 9.22 4.60 10.07
C LYS A 12 8.79 3.81 8.84
N ILE A 13 9.09 2.53 8.83
CA ILE A 13 8.56 1.57 7.86
C ILE A 13 7.73 0.56 8.64
N ALA A 14 6.54 0.26 8.14
CA ALA A 14 5.64 -0.69 8.78
C ALA A 14 5.20 -1.79 7.81
N SER A 15 4.74 -2.91 8.37
CA SER A 15 4.06 -3.96 7.64
C SER A 15 2.77 -4.32 8.36
N TRP A 16 1.68 -4.49 7.61
CA TRP A 16 0.39 -4.86 8.17
C TRP A 16 -0.38 -5.80 7.25
N ASN A 17 -0.64 -7.01 7.73
CA ASN A 17 -1.67 -7.87 7.17
C ASN A 17 -3.06 -7.35 7.58
N VAL A 18 -3.78 -6.74 6.63
CA VAL A 18 -5.08 -6.11 6.86
C VAL A 18 -6.27 -7.08 6.73
N ASN A 19 -6.02 -8.31 6.25
CA ASN A 19 -6.99 -9.40 6.13
C ASN A 19 -8.31 -9.01 5.40
N SER A 20 -8.25 -8.12 4.41
CA SER A 20 -9.31 -7.43 3.65
C SER A 20 -9.25 -5.93 3.90
N LEU A 21 -8.65 -5.23 2.93
CA LEU A 21 -8.46 -3.78 2.97
C LEU A 21 -9.79 -3.02 2.95
N ASN A 22 -10.77 -3.48 2.19
CA ASN A 22 -12.06 -2.78 2.10
C ASN A 22 -12.76 -2.66 3.47
N VAL A 23 -12.64 -3.68 4.31
CA VAL A 23 -13.20 -3.67 5.67
C VAL A 23 -12.35 -2.82 6.62
N ARG A 24 -11.02 -2.79 6.40
CA ARG A 24 -10.05 -2.13 7.30
C ARG A 24 -9.68 -0.72 6.88
N LEU A 25 -10.16 -0.23 5.74
CA LEU A 25 -9.77 1.07 5.18
C LEU A 25 -9.93 2.23 6.19
N PRO A 26 -11.04 2.36 6.94
CA PRO A 26 -11.16 3.42 7.94
C PRO A 26 -10.09 3.34 9.04
N HIS A 27 -9.75 2.13 9.50
CA HIS A 27 -8.72 1.93 10.52
C HIS A 27 -7.32 2.23 9.97
N LEU A 28 -7.06 1.86 8.72
CA LEU A 28 -5.81 2.19 8.04
C LEU A 28 -5.65 3.70 7.90
N LEU A 29 -6.68 4.42 7.44
CA LEU A 29 -6.61 5.87 7.25
C LEU A 29 -6.35 6.59 8.58
N GLN A 30 -7.06 6.20 9.64
CA GLN A 30 -6.81 6.73 10.99
C GLN A 30 -5.36 6.46 11.44
N TRP A 31 -4.91 5.22 11.31
CA TRP A 31 -3.55 4.84 11.72
C TRP A 31 -2.47 5.55 10.90
N LEU A 32 -2.68 5.78 9.59
CA LEU A 32 -1.75 6.53 8.74
C LEU A 32 -1.61 8.00 9.17
N GLN A 33 -2.69 8.60 9.67
CA GLN A 33 -2.66 9.96 10.24
C GLN A 33 -1.88 9.99 11.56
N ASP A 34 -2.13 9.03 12.46
CA ASP A 34 -1.55 9.01 13.80
C ASP A 34 -0.07 8.59 13.79
N ALA A 35 0.25 7.50 13.08
CA ALA A 35 1.59 6.93 13.06
C ALA A 35 2.54 7.64 12.09
N ALA A 36 1.96 8.22 11.02
CA ALA A 36 2.66 8.92 9.95
C ALA A 36 3.91 8.18 9.41
N PRO A 37 3.82 6.89 9.05
CA PRO A 37 4.96 6.16 8.49
C PRO A 37 5.48 6.80 7.20
N PHE A 38 6.75 6.56 6.88
CA PHE A 38 7.31 6.90 5.58
C PHE A 38 6.82 5.92 4.52
N ALA A 39 6.79 4.62 4.85
CA ALA A 39 6.29 3.57 3.96
C ALA A 39 5.57 2.45 4.74
N VAL A 40 4.63 1.79 4.08
CA VAL A 40 3.83 0.68 4.64
C VAL A 40 3.65 -0.42 3.61
N GLY A 41 4.05 -1.65 3.96
CA GLY A 41 3.65 -2.85 3.23
C GLY A 41 2.31 -3.38 3.75
N LEU A 42 1.33 -3.58 2.87
CA LEU A 42 0.06 -4.20 3.18
C LEU A 42 -0.01 -5.61 2.59
N GLN A 43 -0.54 -6.56 3.38
CA GLN A 43 -0.80 -7.93 2.94
C GLN A 43 -2.27 -8.30 3.14
N GLU A 44 -2.72 -9.30 2.38
CA GLU A 44 -4.11 -9.76 2.35
C GLU A 44 -5.09 -8.62 2.06
N THR A 45 -4.83 -7.82 1.03
CA THR A 45 -5.77 -6.76 0.64
C THR A 45 -7.12 -7.33 0.19
N LYS A 46 -7.12 -8.55 -0.39
CA LYS A 46 -8.30 -9.30 -0.87
C LYS A 46 -9.18 -8.50 -1.84
N LEU A 47 -8.53 -7.66 -2.64
CA LEU A 47 -9.15 -6.82 -3.66
C LEU A 47 -8.54 -7.13 -5.02
N VAL A 48 -9.37 -7.06 -6.06
CA VAL A 48 -8.89 -6.90 -7.44
C VAL A 48 -8.39 -5.46 -7.62
N ASP A 49 -7.47 -5.25 -8.56
CA ASP A 49 -6.79 -3.98 -8.76
C ASP A 49 -7.76 -2.84 -9.06
N GLU A 50 -8.84 -3.09 -9.82
CA GLU A 50 -9.86 -2.10 -10.16
C GLU A 50 -10.68 -1.62 -8.96
N ARG A 51 -10.63 -2.33 -7.84
CA ARG A 51 -11.34 -1.99 -6.60
C ARG A 51 -10.40 -1.48 -5.51
N PHE A 52 -9.11 -1.31 -5.80
CA PHE A 52 -8.16 -0.81 -4.83
C PHE A 52 -8.45 0.68 -4.51
N PRO A 53 -8.47 1.10 -3.24
CA PRO A 53 -8.89 2.44 -2.84
C PRO A 53 -7.75 3.47 -2.98
N ALA A 54 -7.16 3.59 -4.17
CA ALA A 54 -6.00 4.44 -4.42
C ALA A 54 -6.27 5.93 -4.13
N GLU A 55 -7.48 6.42 -4.48
CA GLU A 55 -7.88 7.82 -4.28
C GLU A 55 -7.92 8.19 -2.80
N ALA A 56 -8.59 7.39 -1.97
CA ALA A 56 -8.66 7.62 -0.52
C ALA A 56 -7.27 7.62 0.15
N LEU A 57 -6.34 6.79 -0.34
CA LEU A 57 -4.96 6.74 0.15
C LEU A 57 -4.14 7.95 -0.32
N ALA A 58 -4.38 8.43 -1.54
CA ALA A 58 -3.78 9.65 -2.08
C ALA A 58 -4.26 10.90 -1.32
N GLU A 59 -5.55 10.98 -0.99
CA GLU A 59 -6.12 12.02 -0.12
C GLU A 59 -5.48 12.01 1.28
N ALA A 60 -5.10 10.84 1.79
CA ALA A 60 -4.34 10.69 3.03
C ALA A 60 -2.83 11.02 2.88
N GLY A 61 -2.37 11.42 1.69
CA GLY A 61 -1.00 11.82 1.41
C GLY A 61 -0.04 10.67 1.09
N TYR A 62 -0.55 9.51 0.66
CA TYR A 62 0.26 8.35 0.29
C TYR A 62 0.06 7.97 -1.18
N HIS A 63 1.17 7.79 -1.88
CA HIS A 63 1.21 7.05 -3.13
C HIS A 63 1.03 5.56 -2.84
N SER A 64 0.40 4.83 -3.77
CA SER A 64 0.18 3.39 -3.62
C SER A 64 0.53 2.65 -4.90
N VAL A 65 1.16 1.48 -4.72
CA VAL A 65 1.29 0.44 -5.75
C VAL A 65 0.71 -0.84 -5.17
N PHE A 66 0.02 -1.61 -5.99
CA PHE A 66 -0.74 -2.76 -5.53
C PHE A 66 -0.80 -3.83 -6.61
N SER A 67 -0.95 -5.07 -6.16
CA SER A 67 -1.24 -6.21 -7.02
C SER A 67 -2.12 -7.16 -6.24
N GLY A 68 -3.32 -7.39 -6.76
CA GLY A 68 -4.35 -8.15 -6.09
C GLY A 68 -5.15 -9.04 -7.03
N GLN A 69 -6.01 -9.84 -6.41
CA GLN A 69 -6.99 -10.69 -7.06
C GLN A 69 -8.22 -10.85 -6.18
N LYS A 70 -9.28 -11.45 -6.74
CA LYS A 70 -10.53 -11.64 -6.01
C LYS A 70 -10.35 -12.61 -4.83
N THR A 71 -10.97 -12.29 -3.69
CA THR A 71 -11.15 -13.16 -2.51
C THR A 71 -9.88 -13.47 -1.69
N TYR A 72 -8.73 -13.68 -2.34
CA TYR A 72 -7.50 -14.16 -1.69
C TYR A 72 -6.31 -13.22 -1.96
N ASN A 73 -5.25 -13.37 -1.16
CA ASN A 73 -3.96 -12.69 -1.31
C ASN A 73 -4.09 -11.16 -1.42
N GLY A 74 -3.25 -10.57 -2.28
CA GLY A 74 -3.18 -9.15 -2.55
C GLY A 74 -2.19 -8.45 -1.63
N VAL A 75 -1.34 -7.63 -2.26
CA VAL A 75 -0.32 -6.82 -1.59
C VAL A 75 -0.40 -5.38 -2.07
N ALA A 76 0.05 -4.47 -1.23
CA ALA A 76 0.29 -3.09 -1.62
C ALA A 76 1.48 -2.50 -0.89
N ILE A 77 2.12 -1.49 -1.48
CA ILE A 77 3.08 -0.63 -0.81
C ILE A 77 2.52 0.79 -0.86
N LEU A 78 2.46 1.42 0.31
CA LEU A 78 2.14 2.84 0.47
C LEU A 78 3.42 3.61 0.77
N GLY A 79 3.60 4.77 0.15
CA GLY A 79 4.77 5.62 0.36
C GLY A 79 4.43 7.11 0.29
N ARG A 80 5.18 7.94 1.02
CA ARG A 80 5.04 9.41 0.94
C ARG A 80 5.60 10.02 -0.34
N GLU A 81 6.43 9.27 -1.06
CA GLU A 81 7.01 9.66 -2.34
C GLU A 81 6.48 8.75 -3.45
N ALA A 82 6.53 9.25 -4.68
CA ALA A 82 6.13 8.48 -5.84
C ALA A 82 7.05 7.26 -6.01
N PRO A 83 6.49 6.05 -6.20
CA PRO A 83 7.29 4.85 -6.37
C PRO A 83 7.98 4.86 -7.73
N LEU A 84 9.18 4.29 -7.77
CA LEU A 84 10.01 4.12 -8.97
C LEU A 84 10.25 2.63 -9.21
N ASP A 85 10.46 2.24 -10.47
CA ASP A 85 10.87 0.89 -10.88
C ASP A 85 10.01 -0.24 -10.28
N VAL A 86 8.68 -0.04 -10.30
CA VAL A 86 7.71 -0.98 -9.72
C VAL A 86 7.63 -2.25 -10.55
N GLN A 87 7.86 -3.41 -9.91
CA GLN A 87 7.69 -4.74 -10.48
C GLN A 87 6.65 -5.52 -9.68
N ALA A 88 5.63 -6.03 -10.37
CA ALA A 88 4.65 -6.95 -9.79
C ALA A 88 4.84 -8.34 -10.40
N GLY A 89 4.77 -9.38 -9.56
CA GLY A 89 5.05 -10.76 -9.97
C GLY A 89 6.51 -10.99 -10.37
N ILE A 90 6.85 -12.25 -10.62
CA ILE A 90 8.19 -12.67 -11.02
C ILE A 90 8.28 -12.66 -12.56
N PRO A 91 9.18 -11.86 -13.18
CA PRO A 91 9.36 -11.86 -14.63
C PRO A 91 9.62 -13.27 -15.18
N GLY A 92 8.87 -13.65 -16.22
CA GLY A 92 9.01 -14.96 -16.86
C GLY A 92 8.41 -16.14 -16.09
N PHE A 93 7.69 -15.88 -14.99
CA PHE A 93 6.96 -16.89 -14.24
C PHE A 93 5.46 -16.61 -14.31
N ASP A 94 4.71 -17.60 -14.83
CA ASP A 94 3.26 -17.51 -14.93
C ASP A 94 2.61 -17.97 -13.61
N ASP A 95 1.88 -17.06 -12.98
CA ASP A 95 1.18 -17.31 -11.71
C ASP A 95 -0.15 -16.58 -11.68
N ASP A 96 -1.13 -17.13 -12.40
CA ASP A 96 -2.53 -16.68 -12.42
C ASP A 96 -3.13 -16.50 -11.02
N GLN A 97 -2.62 -17.25 -10.04
CA GLN A 97 -3.14 -17.23 -8.67
C GLN A 97 -2.41 -16.25 -7.74
N LYS A 98 -1.41 -15.53 -8.26
CA LYS A 98 -0.63 -14.50 -7.55
C LYS A 98 -0.25 -14.95 -6.14
N ARG A 99 0.36 -16.14 -6.06
CA ARG A 99 0.85 -16.77 -4.82
C ARG A 99 2.29 -16.36 -4.51
N VAL A 100 3.04 -15.91 -5.52
CA VAL A 100 4.45 -15.47 -5.39
C VAL A 100 4.73 -14.12 -6.03
#